data_AF-A0A0L6UJA5-F1
#
_entry.id   AF-A0A0L6UJA5-F1
#
_cell.length_a   1.000
_cell.length_b   1.000
_cell.length_c   1.000
_cell.angle_alpha   90.00
_cell.angle_beta   90.00
_cell.angle_gamma   90.00
#
_symmetry.space_group_name_H-M   'P 1'
#
loop_
_entity.id
_entity.type
_entity.pdbx_description
1 polymer ?
#
loop_
_entity_poly.entity_id
_entity_poly.type
_entity_poly.pdbx_seq_one_letter_code
_entity_poly.pdbx_strand_id
1 'polypeptide(L)'
;MTRGMEARMERDGTGTSGQVPSIGCLTEPNGQGCRCCGSRDRKDQRRNTSALVRILNYDPPAPLVSKLPHQESNFTRNILIDVGKSFCEAAREHFPKHRIRKLDAVLLTHPQ
;
A
#
# COMPACT_ATOMS: atom_id res chain seq x y z
N MET A 1 -31.42 -8.73 4.38
CA MET A 1 -30.03 -9.00 4.81
C MET A 1 -29.11 -8.16 3.96
N THR A 2 -28.33 -7.26 4.56
CA THR A 2 -27.55 -6.22 3.87
C THR A 2 -26.21 -6.77 3.38
N ARG A 3 -25.80 -6.36 2.17
CA ARG A 3 -24.44 -6.55 1.66
C ARG A 3 -23.45 -5.84 2.60
N GLY A 4 -22.38 -6.52 2.99
CA GLY A 4 -21.33 -5.95 3.82
C GLY A 4 -20.16 -5.46 2.97
N MET A 5 -19.59 -4.31 3.32
CA MET A 5 -18.40 -3.76 2.69
C MET A 5 -17.40 -3.38 3.77
N GLU A 6 -16.18 -3.89 3.66
CA GLU A 6 -15.07 -3.58 4.58
C GLU A 6 -13.93 -2.95 3.79
N ALA A 7 -13.44 -1.79 4.22
CA ALA A 7 -12.25 -1.18 3.65
C ALA A 7 -11.06 -1.34 4.60
N ARG A 8 -9.93 -1.81 4.07
CA ARG A 8 -8.66 -1.89 4.77
C ARG A 8 -7.64 -1.00 4.08
N MET A 9 -6.84 -0.29 4.87
CA MET A 9 -5.78 0.57 4.36
C MET A 9 -4.44 0.11 4.91
N GLU A 10 -3.47 -0.11 4.01
CA GLU A 10 -2.08 -0.39 4.34
C GLU A 10 -1.23 0.81 3.92
N ARG A 11 -0.28 1.21 4.77
CA ARG A 11 0.65 2.32 4.46
C ARG A 11 1.87 1.74 3.75
N ASP A 12 2.01 2.06 2.48
CA ASP A 12 3.17 1.69 1.66
C ASP A 12 4.37 2.61 1.94
N GLY A 13 4.12 3.86 2.36
CA GLY A 13 5.14 4.77 2.84
C GLY A 13 4.60 5.98 3.60
N THR A 14 5.45 6.59 4.42
CA THR A 14 5.13 7.72 5.33
C THR A 14 6.19 8.83 5.31
N GLY A 15 7.10 8.78 4.34
CA GLY A 15 8.21 9.70 4.18
C GLY A 15 7.89 10.85 3.24
N THR A 16 8.82 11.81 3.19
CA THR A 16 8.74 12.95 2.28
C THR A 16 9.03 12.52 0.83
N SER A 17 9.04 13.49 -0.09
CA SER A 17 9.47 13.29 -1.48
C SER A 17 10.91 12.76 -1.60
N GLY A 18 11.77 13.07 -0.62
CA GLY A 18 13.17 12.65 -0.54
C GLY A 18 13.43 11.35 0.22
N GLN A 19 12.39 10.79 0.88
CA GLN A 19 12.47 9.58 1.69
C GLN A 19 13.40 9.72 2.91
N VAL A 20 13.40 8.70 3.77
CA VAL A 20 14.41 8.52 4.82
C VAL A 20 14.86 7.05 4.77
N PRO A 21 16.16 6.76 4.75
CA PRO A 21 17.29 7.70 4.79
C PRO A 21 17.47 8.50 3.49
N SER A 22 18.08 9.69 3.62
CA SER A 22 18.57 10.47 2.49
C SER A 22 20.03 10.13 2.19
N ILE A 23 20.38 9.96 0.92
CA ILE A 23 21.76 9.64 0.49
C ILE A 23 22.74 10.72 0.95
N GLY A 24 22.40 12.00 0.78
CA GLY A 24 23.27 13.11 1.20
C GLY A 24 23.52 13.10 2.71
N CYS A 25 22.55 12.65 3.50
CA CYS A 25 22.70 12.53 4.94
C CYS A 25 23.56 11.33 5.36
N LEU A 26 23.47 10.21 4.63
CA LEU A 26 24.29 9.02 4.87
C LEU A 26 25.74 9.19 4.46
N THR A 27 25.99 10.06 3.48
CA THR A 27 27.31 10.31 2.90
C THR A 27 27.93 11.61 3.41
N GLU A 28 27.39 12.19 4.48
CA GLU A 28 27.94 13.40 5.09
C GLU A 28 29.37 13.14 5.58
N PRO A 29 30.39 13.90 5.10
CA PRO A 29 31.80 13.59 5.33
C PRO A 29 32.25 13.55 6.79
N ASN A 30 31.63 14.34 7.66
CA ASN A 30 32.01 14.46 9.07
C ASN A 30 31.25 13.47 9.98
N GLY A 31 30.43 12.59 9.40
CA GLY A 31 29.59 11.67 10.16
C GLY A 31 28.48 12.37 10.95
N GLN A 32 28.16 13.62 10.61
CA GLN A 32 27.15 14.46 11.26
C GLN A 32 25.76 14.29 10.62
N GLY A 33 25.53 13.18 9.95
CA GLY A 33 24.21 12.80 9.46
C GLY A 33 23.16 12.81 10.58
N CYS A 34 21.93 13.16 10.25
CA CYS A 34 20.84 13.18 11.21
C CYS A 34 20.58 11.79 11.80
N ARG A 35 20.11 11.75 13.05
CA ARG A 35 19.83 10.53 13.80
C ARG A 35 18.97 9.53 13.02
N CYS A 36 17.95 10.01 12.31
CA CYS A 36 16.98 9.14 11.63
C CYS A 36 17.61 8.43 10.44
N CYS A 37 18.48 9.09 9.67
CA CYS A 37 19.09 8.45 8.50
C CYS A 37 20.09 7.36 8.91
N GLY A 38 20.81 7.53 10.02
CA GLY A 38 21.70 6.49 10.58
C GLY A 38 20.99 5.44 11.44
N SER A 39 19.67 5.56 11.64
CA SER A 39 18.92 4.70 12.53
C SER A 39 18.71 3.30 11.95
N ARG A 40 18.82 2.28 12.80
CA ARG A 40 18.42 0.90 12.47
C ARG A 40 16.94 0.63 12.76
N ASP A 41 16.23 1.59 13.36
CA ASP A 41 14.79 1.45 13.60
C ASP A 41 14.04 1.47 12.26
N ARG A 42 13.21 0.44 12.03
CA ARG A 42 12.38 0.34 10.82
C ARG A 42 11.40 1.52 10.69
N LYS A 43 11.01 2.17 11.79
CA LYS A 43 10.15 3.38 11.74
C LYS A 43 10.86 4.60 11.14
N ASP A 44 12.19 4.62 11.15
CA ASP A 44 12.98 5.67 10.52
C ASP A 44 13.27 5.38 9.04
N GLN A 45 12.99 4.17 8.56
CA GLN A 45 13.05 3.80 7.14
C GLN A 45 11.70 4.13 6.48
N ARG A 46 11.62 5.28 5.81
CA ARG A 46 10.38 5.85 5.31
C ARG A 46 10.42 6.03 3.78
N ARG A 47 9.64 5.21 3.09
CA ARG A 47 9.34 5.32 1.66
C ARG A 47 8.49 6.56 1.34
N ASN A 48 8.38 6.94 0.07
CA ASN A 48 7.49 8.04 -0.34
C ASN A 48 6.07 7.77 0.14
N THR A 49 5.39 8.82 0.61
CA THR A 49 4.01 8.73 1.08
C THR A 49 3.12 8.09 0.02
N SER A 50 2.50 6.97 0.38
CA SER A 50 1.61 6.17 -0.48
C SER A 50 0.80 5.20 0.39
N ALA A 51 -0.35 4.77 -0.10
CA ALA A 51 -1.21 3.83 0.61
C ALA A 51 -1.96 2.91 -0.33
N LEU A 52 -2.16 1.67 0.10
CA LEU A 52 -2.97 0.69 -0.58
C LEU A 52 -4.31 0.54 0.15
N VAL A 53 -5.39 0.84 -0.54
CA VAL A 53 -6.77 0.64 -0.06
C VAL A 53 -7.34 -0.63 -0.68
N ARG A 54 -7.76 -1.56 0.16
CA ARG A 54 -8.41 -2.82 -0.22
C ARG A 54 -9.84 -2.81 0.25
N ILE A 55 -10.75 -2.83 -0.71
CA ILE A 55 -12.19 -2.92 -0.45
C ILE A 55 -12.60 -4.37 -0.62
N LEU A 56 -13.10 -4.96 0.44
CA LEU A 56 -13.62 -6.32 0.51
C LEU A 56 -15.14 -6.24 0.51
N ASN A 57 -15.76 -6.78 -0.54
CA ASN A 57 -17.21 -6.94 -0.57
C ASN A 57 -17.56 -8.38 -0.18
N TYR A 58 -18.52 -8.50 0.73
CA TYR A 58 -19.04 -9.77 1.18
C TYR A 58 -20.53 -9.83 0.83
N ASP A 59 -20.87 -10.71 -0.12
CA ASP A 59 -22.26 -11.12 -0.27
C ASP A 59 -22.59 -12.12 0.84
N PRO A 60 -23.77 -12.01 1.49
CA PRO A 60 -24.24 -13.07 2.37
C PRO A 60 -24.32 -14.39 1.56
N PRO A 61 -24.06 -15.55 2.18
CA PRO A 61 -24.17 -16.82 1.49
C PRO A 61 -25.58 -16.96 0.91
N ALA A 62 -25.67 -16.93 -0.43
CA ALA A 62 -26.94 -17.17 -1.11
C ALA A 62 -27.43 -18.59 -0.74
N PRO A 63 -28.75 -18.79 -0.51
CA PRO A 63 -29.29 -20.14 -0.36
C PRO A 63 -28.91 -20.98 -1.57
N LEU A 64 -28.62 -22.27 -1.33
CA LEU A 64 -27.93 -23.23 -2.21
C LEU A 64 -28.50 -23.42 -3.64
N VAL A 65 -29.52 -22.66 -4.04
CA VAL A 65 -30.37 -22.92 -5.21
C VAL A 65 -30.13 -21.94 -6.37
N SER A 66 -29.28 -20.90 -6.25
CA SER A 66 -29.21 -19.84 -7.26
C SER A 66 -27.82 -19.36 -7.72
N LYS A 67 -26.73 -20.08 -7.40
CA LYS A 67 -25.41 -19.68 -7.92
C LYS A 67 -25.28 -20.07 -9.39
N LEU A 68 -25.55 -19.11 -10.28
CA LEU A 68 -25.05 -19.16 -11.65
C LEU A 68 -23.50 -19.26 -11.61
N PRO A 69 -22.87 -19.98 -12.55
CA PRO A 69 -21.42 -20.29 -12.52
C PRO A 69 -20.47 -19.08 -12.55
N HIS A 70 -20.99 -17.84 -12.64
CA HIS A 70 -20.20 -16.60 -12.68
C HIS A 70 -20.48 -15.61 -11.53
N GLN A 71 -21.25 -16.01 -10.49
CA GLN A 71 -21.51 -15.14 -9.34
C GLN A 71 -20.41 -15.32 -8.27
N GLU A 72 -19.26 -14.71 -8.51
CA GLU A 72 -18.17 -14.53 -7.52
C GLU A 72 -18.72 -13.76 -6.31
N SER A 73 -19.01 -14.46 -5.22
CA SER A 73 -19.67 -13.90 -4.03
C SER A 73 -18.79 -12.96 -3.20
N ASN A 74 -17.49 -12.88 -3.48
CA ASN A 74 -16.57 -11.98 -2.80
C ASN A 74 -15.57 -11.41 -3.81
N PHE A 75 -15.66 -10.13 -4.16
CA PHE A 75 -14.61 -9.46 -4.94
C PHE A 75 -13.85 -8.45 -4.09
N THR A 76 -12.53 -8.42 -4.29
CA THR A 76 -11.64 -7.41 -3.69
C THR A 76 -11.30 -6.36 -4.73
N ARG A 77 -11.39 -5.07 -4.37
CA ARG A 77 -10.79 -3.99 -5.17
C ARG A 77 -9.52 -3.51 -4.50
N ASN A 78 -8.43 -3.47 -5.25
CA ASN A 78 -7.17 -2.90 -4.78
C ASN A 78 -6.97 -1.53 -5.45
N ILE A 79 -7.00 -0.46 -4.67
CA ILE A 79 -6.82 0.92 -5.11
C ILE A 79 -5.51 1.43 -4.50
N LEU A 80 -4.58 1.87 -5.33
CA LEU A 80 -3.32 2.46 -4.87
C LEU A 80 -3.45 3.98 -4.85
N ILE A 81 -3.02 4.62 -3.76
CA ILE A 81 -2.93 6.08 -3.62
C ILE A 81 -1.47 6.47 -3.77
N ASP A 82 -1.22 7.25 -4.82
CA ASP A 82 0.08 7.72 -5.30
C ASP A 82 1.08 6.61 -5.68
N VAL A 83 1.85 6.88 -6.72
CA VAL A 83 2.91 5.98 -7.22
C VAL A 83 4.22 6.75 -7.20
N GLY A 84 4.86 6.78 -6.03
CA GLY A 84 6.15 7.43 -5.83
C GLY A 84 7.33 6.59 -6.33
N LYS A 85 8.54 7.17 -6.24
CA LYS A 85 9.81 6.51 -6.63
C LYS A 85 10.03 5.19 -5.91
N SER A 86 9.60 5.09 -4.66
CA SER A 86 9.71 3.89 -3.83
C SER A 86 8.61 2.84 -4.03
N PHE A 87 7.71 3.01 -5.01
CA PHE A 87 6.59 2.10 -5.24
C PHE A 87 7.06 0.65 -5.43
N CYS A 88 8.09 0.41 -6.24
CA CYS A 88 8.57 -0.95 -6.51
C CYS A 88 8.99 -1.68 -5.21
N GLU A 89 9.64 -0.96 -4.29
CA GLU A 89 10.03 -1.52 -3.00
C GLU A 89 8.82 -1.84 -2.11
N ALA A 90 7.86 -0.91 -2.02
CA ALA A 90 6.63 -1.13 -1.28
C ALA A 90 5.82 -2.29 -1.86
N ALA A 91 5.66 -2.36 -3.18
CA ALA A 91 4.93 -3.43 -3.85
C ALA A 91 5.58 -4.81 -3.60
N ARG A 92 6.91 -4.90 -3.65
CA ARG A 92 7.64 -6.14 -3.31
C ARG A 92 7.39 -6.59 -1.88
N GLU A 93 7.21 -5.65 -0.95
CA GLU A 93 6.89 -5.98 0.44
C GLU A 93 5.42 -6.38 0.63
N HIS A 94 4.49 -5.57 0.14
CA HIS A 94 3.07 -5.69 0.50
C HIS A 94 2.29 -6.62 -0.45
N PHE A 95 2.61 -6.66 -1.75
CA PHE A 95 1.80 -7.42 -2.71
C PHE A 95 1.85 -8.93 -2.46
N PRO A 96 3.02 -9.56 -2.21
CA PRO A 96 3.08 -10.98 -1.88
C PRO A 96 2.35 -11.30 -0.56
N LYS A 97 2.52 -10.47 0.47
CA LYS A 97 1.87 -10.63 1.78
C LYS A 97 0.34 -10.62 1.66
N HIS A 98 -0.18 -9.82 0.74
CA HIS A 98 -1.63 -9.61 0.55
C HIS A 98 -2.22 -10.32 -0.67
N ARG A 99 -1.40 -11.12 -1.39
CA ARG A 99 -1.76 -11.84 -2.63
C ARG A 99 -2.33 -10.91 -3.72
N ILE A 100 -1.76 -9.72 -3.84
CA ILE A 100 -2.19 -8.72 -4.82
C ILE A 100 -1.52 -9.02 -6.15
N ARG A 101 -2.32 -9.24 -7.18
CA ARG A 101 -1.87 -9.48 -8.56
C ARG A 101 -2.38 -8.43 -9.54
N LYS A 102 -3.32 -7.61 -9.11
CA LYS A 102 -3.99 -6.61 -9.91
C LYS A 102 -4.31 -5.40 -9.03
N LEU A 103 -4.00 -4.22 -9.54
CA LEU A 103 -4.58 -2.96 -9.09
C LEU A 103 -5.78 -2.65 -9.97
N ASP A 104 -6.92 -2.32 -9.37
CA ASP A 104 -8.13 -1.95 -10.08
C ASP A 104 -8.17 -0.46 -10.41
N ALA A 105 -7.48 0.36 -9.61
CA ALA A 105 -7.32 1.79 -9.85
C ALA A 105 -6.05 2.33 -9.19
N VAL A 106 -5.60 3.48 -9.70
CA VAL A 106 -4.58 4.32 -9.10
C VAL A 106 -5.17 5.72 -8.92
N LEU A 107 -5.15 6.24 -7.70
CA LEU A 107 -5.55 7.59 -7.37
C LEU A 107 -4.30 8.43 -7.19
N LEU A 108 -4.09 9.39 -8.09
CA LEU A 108 -3.02 10.38 -7.98
C LEU A 108 -3.57 11.62 -7.27
N THR A 109 -2.93 12.01 -6.17
CA THR A 109 -3.37 13.16 -5.38
C THR A 109 -3.01 14.48 -6.08
N HIS A 110 -1.88 14.52 -6.77
CA HIS A 110 -1.40 15.65 -7.57
C HIS A 110 -0.28 15.19 -8.52
N PRO A 111 -0.02 15.93 -9.62
CA PRO A 111 1.21 15.74 -10.37
C PRO A 111 2.41 16.25 -9.55
N GLN A 112 3.44 15.42 -9.41
CA GLN A 112 4.73 15.74 -8.78
C GLN A 112 5.85 15.72 -9.80
#